data_AF-A0A7K0DGR1-F1
#
_entry.id   AF-A0A7K0DGR1-F1
#
_cell.length_a   1.000
_cell.length_b   1.000
_cell.length_c   1.000
_cell.angle_alpha   90.00
_cell.angle_beta   90.00
_cell.angle_gamma   90.00
#
_symmetry.space_group_name_H-M   'P 1'
#
loop_
_entity.id
_entity.type
_entity.pdbx_description
1 polymer ?
#
loop_
_entity_poly.entity_id
_entity_poly.type
_entity_poly.pdbx_seq_one_letter_code
_entity_poly.pdbx_strand_id
1 'polypeptide(L)'
;MMPTDDRADAWQAWDESVMRRLEQEEARTVEPEGNSGTRTAGAQPRYPALRSRHGLDGTPFADDRSPLPAPTDADSVWARAHPGEWRYYVDPGADDSAVQNSNILGGRLADDEGGFSEVWLNPAFTPLPKSLRRDYFETPLELVLWRFVSGFGTVRSFITAFGNGEVIMVLREDDPLGREWPLRRFSDGSRVLRVFTASKRLPADINPWLRRSISGREVQEQICTLPGVDVLFEFGNGRDMIIMRGWELAEWWDLAEAERRRETK
;
A
#
# COMPACT_ATOMS: atom_id res chain seq x y z
N MET A 1 -17.60 6.06 -0.51
CA MET A 1 -18.14 5.37 0.67
C MET A 1 -17.84 3.89 0.48
N MET A 2 -16.70 3.43 1.02
CA MET A 2 -16.37 2.01 1.01
C MET A 2 -17.43 1.26 1.84
N PRO A 3 -17.88 0.06 1.43
CA PRO A 3 -18.77 -0.72 2.27
C PRO A 3 -18.04 -1.07 3.57
N THR A 4 -18.58 -0.61 4.70
CA THR A 4 -18.21 -1.11 6.03
C THR A 4 -18.78 -2.53 6.14
N ASP A 5 -17.97 -3.53 5.80
CA ASP A 5 -18.36 -4.94 5.84
C ASP A 5 -18.22 -5.47 7.28
N ASP A 6 -19.30 -6.03 7.82
CA ASP A 6 -19.48 -6.62 9.17
C ASP A 6 -18.68 -7.93 9.36
N ARG A 7 -17.39 -7.96 8.98
CA ARG A 7 -16.60 -9.21 8.97
C ARG A 7 -15.24 -9.07 9.64
N ALA A 8 -15.30 -9.08 10.98
CA ALA A 8 -14.15 -9.28 11.85
C ALA A 8 -13.63 -10.73 11.88
N ASP A 9 -14.32 -11.68 11.24
CA ASP A 9 -14.04 -13.10 11.45
C ASP A 9 -13.04 -13.67 10.42
N ALA A 10 -11.78 -13.75 10.86
CA ALA A 10 -10.79 -14.83 10.62
C ALA A 10 -9.36 -14.31 10.38
N TRP A 11 -8.92 -13.26 11.09
CA TRP A 11 -7.50 -12.92 11.14
C TRP A 11 -6.80 -13.74 12.22
N GLN A 12 -5.86 -14.60 11.82
CA GLN A 12 -5.08 -15.37 12.78
C GLN A 12 -3.90 -14.54 13.30
N ALA A 13 -3.75 -14.52 14.62
CA ALA A 13 -2.64 -13.88 15.29
C ALA A 13 -1.56 -14.90 15.63
N TRP A 14 -0.31 -14.52 15.42
CA TRP A 14 0.87 -15.37 15.55
C TRP A 14 1.82 -14.82 16.63
N ASP A 15 2.53 -15.72 17.33
CA ASP A 15 3.49 -15.36 18.38
C ASP A 15 4.92 -15.14 17.86
N GLU A 16 5.79 -14.61 18.71
CA GLU A 16 7.19 -14.28 18.38
C GLU A 16 8.03 -15.51 17.98
N SER A 17 7.65 -16.72 18.42
CA SER A 17 8.37 -17.96 18.08
C SER A 17 8.34 -18.25 16.58
N VAL A 18 7.31 -17.77 15.89
CA VAL A 18 7.14 -17.95 14.46
C VAL A 18 8.03 -16.97 13.72
N MET A 19 8.08 -15.72 14.15
CA MET A 19 8.99 -14.74 13.56
C MET A 19 10.46 -15.16 13.69
N ARG A 20 10.85 -15.69 14.85
CA ARG A 20 12.21 -16.22 15.02
C ARG A 20 12.52 -17.39 14.08
N ARG A 21 11.52 -18.20 13.70
CA ARG A 21 11.70 -19.25 12.70
C ARG A 21 11.89 -18.67 11.30
N LEU A 22 11.09 -17.67 10.92
CA LEU A 22 11.21 -16.98 9.63
C LEU A 22 12.55 -16.27 9.47
N GLU A 23 13.00 -15.56 10.50
CA GLU A 23 14.32 -14.92 10.51
C GLU A 23 15.46 -15.94 10.36
N GLN A 24 15.32 -17.13 10.96
CA GLN A 24 16.30 -18.21 10.83
C GLN A 24 16.30 -18.83 9.44
N GLU A 25 15.15 -18.96 8.78
CA GLU A 25 15.02 -19.46 7.42
C GLU A 25 15.51 -18.45 6.37
N GLU A 26 15.23 -17.17 6.57
CA GLU A 26 15.75 -16.07 5.75
C GLU A 26 17.28 -15.97 5.87
N ALA A 27 17.81 -16.09 7.09
CA ALA A 27 19.26 -16.16 7.32
C ALA A 27 19.94 -17.42 6.75
N ARG A 28 19.18 -18.48 6.45
CA ARG A 28 19.69 -19.69 5.78
C ARG A 28 19.66 -19.60 4.27
N THR A 29 18.76 -18.80 3.70
CA THR A 29 18.64 -18.61 2.25
C THR A 29 19.62 -17.56 1.73
N VAL A 30 20.13 -16.69 2.59
CA VAL A 30 21.28 -15.83 2.32
C VAL A 30 22.55 -16.62 2.68
N GLU A 31 23.26 -17.16 1.69
CA GLU A 31 24.57 -17.81 1.94
C GLU A 31 25.52 -16.82 2.64
N PRO A 32 26.23 -17.23 3.70
CA PRO A 32 27.09 -16.33 4.44
C PRO A 32 28.44 -16.16 3.73
N GLU A 33 28.67 -15.00 3.13
CA GLU A 33 30.04 -14.48 3.07
C GLU A 33 30.48 -14.20 4.52
N GLY A 34 31.47 -14.98 4.97
CA GLY A 34 31.77 -15.19 6.38
C GLY A 34 32.08 -13.92 7.16
N ASN A 35 31.39 -13.74 8.30
CA ASN A 35 31.96 -13.02 9.43
C ASN A 35 31.36 -13.53 10.75
N SER A 36 32.20 -14.17 11.55
CA SER A 36 31.87 -14.76 12.85
C SER A 36 31.96 -13.70 13.95
N GLY A 37 30.81 -13.09 14.28
CA GLY A 37 30.63 -12.20 15.43
C GLY A 37 29.62 -12.76 16.44
N THR A 38 29.99 -12.70 17.70
CA THR A 38 29.35 -13.25 18.90
C THR A 38 27.86 -12.86 19.09
N ARG A 39 27.00 -13.83 19.42
CA ARG A 39 25.54 -13.69 19.64
C ARG A 39 25.22 -13.22 21.07
N THR A 40 24.52 -12.09 21.21
CA THR A 40 23.79 -11.69 22.42
C THR A 40 22.30 -12.00 22.23
N ALA A 41 21.67 -12.65 23.21
CA ALA A 41 20.25 -12.97 23.20
C ALA A 41 19.39 -11.73 23.50
N GLY A 42 18.32 -11.53 22.72
CA GLY A 42 17.36 -10.41 22.86
C GLY A 42 17.34 -9.40 21.71
N ALA A 43 17.64 -9.81 20.48
CA ALA A 43 17.66 -8.90 19.35
C ALA A 43 16.22 -8.57 18.88
N GLN A 44 15.85 -7.29 18.96
CA GLN A 44 14.75 -6.70 18.21
C GLN A 44 14.80 -7.14 16.74
N PRO A 45 13.66 -7.33 16.04
CA PRO A 45 13.68 -7.55 14.60
C PRO A 45 14.52 -6.45 13.95
N ARG A 46 15.49 -6.84 13.10
CA ARG A 46 16.45 -5.94 12.44
C ARG A 46 15.82 -5.01 11.38
N TYR A 47 14.50 -4.92 11.36
CA TYR A 47 13.79 -3.95 10.56
C TYR A 47 13.66 -2.68 11.41
N PRO A 48 14.12 -1.50 10.93
CA PRO A 48 13.82 -0.28 11.62
C PRO A 48 12.30 -0.19 11.70
N ALA A 49 11.76 -0.27 12.93
CA ALA A 49 10.36 0.02 13.15
C ALA A 49 10.10 1.39 12.50
N LEU A 50 9.22 1.42 11.51
CA LEU A 50 8.55 2.66 11.12
C LEU A 50 7.71 3.04 12.34
N ARG A 51 8.38 3.65 13.33
CA ARG A 51 7.73 4.24 14.49
C ARG A 51 6.88 5.36 13.91
N SER A 52 5.58 5.15 13.84
CA SER A 52 4.62 6.22 13.63
C SER A 52 4.63 7.16 14.85
N ARG A 53 5.74 7.88 15.06
CA ARG A 53 5.72 9.11 15.84
C ARG A 53 5.03 10.12 14.95
N HIS A 54 3.86 10.60 15.37
CA HIS A 54 3.11 11.64 14.69
C HIS A 54 4.03 12.75 14.16
N GLY A 55 4.26 12.73 12.85
CA GLY A 55 5.20 13.57 12.15
C GLY A 55 5.23 13.21 10.66
N LEU A 56 4.29 13.76 9.90
CA LEU A 56 4.30 13.86 8.43
C LEU A 56 4.32 12.57 7.57
N ASP A 57 4.47 11.37 8.16
CA ASP A 57 4.20 10.06 7.53
C ASP A 57 2.69 9.77 7.30
N GLY A 58 1.88 10.82 7.30
CA GLY A 58 0.42 10.74 7.29
C GLY A 58 -0.09 10.04 6.04
N THR A 59 -0.72 8.88 6.22
CA THR A 59 -1.68 8.40 5.24
C THR A 59 -2.77 9.46 5.11
N PRO A 60 -3.07 9.98 3.90
CA PRO A 60 -4.05 11.05 3.72
C PRO A 60 -5.50 10.62 4.03
N PHE A 61 -5.68 9.34 4.41
CA PHE A 61 -6.93 8.72 4.82
C PHE A 61 -6.92 8.30 6.28
N ALA A 62 -6.18 9.02 7.15
CA ALA A 62 -6.19 8.81 8.61
C ALA A 62 -7.57 9.11 9.22
N ASP A 63 -8.55 8.27 8.91
CA ASP A 63 -9.39 7.68 9.94
C ASP A 63 -8.42 6.98 10.91
N ASP A 64 -8.60 7.10 12.23
CA ASP A 64 -7.76 6.45 13.27
C ASP A 64 -7.72 4.91 13.19
N ARG A 65 -8.18 4.35 12.08
CA ARG A 65 -8.28 2.94 11.79
C ARG A 65 -6.97 2.48 11.18
N SER A 66 -6.10 1.98 12.07
CA SER A 66 -5.01 1.08 11.68
C SER A 66 -5.53 0.04 10.67
N PRO A 67 -4.77 -0.28 9.60
CA PRO A 67 -5.19 -1.27 8.62
C PRO A 67 -5.08 -2.70 9.16
N LEU A 68 -4.52 -2.87 10.37
CA LEU A 68 -4.59 -4.12 11.09
C LEU A 68 -5.98 -4.31 11.69
N PRO A 69 -6.42 -5.57 11.87
CA PRO A 69 -7.64 -5.88 12.59
C PRO A 69 -7.72 -5.14 13.93
N ALA A 70 -8.93 -4.72 14.31
CA ALA A 70 -9.18 -4.14 15.62
C ALA A 70 -8.86 -5.19 16.71
N PRO A 71 -8.21 -4.82 17.82
CA PRO A 71 -7.99 -5.74 18.92
C PRO A 71 -9.30 -6.34 19.45
N THR A 72 -9.32 -7.65 19.63
CA THR A 72 -10.39 -8.42 20.26
C THR A 72 -10.12 -8.64 21.75
N ASP A 73 -11.12 -9.10 22.51
CA ASP A 73 -10.92 -9.47 23.92
C ASP A 73 -9.84 -10.55 24.11
N ALA A 74 -9.73 -11.48 23.15
CA ALA A 74 -8.70 -12.51 23.13
C ALA A 74 -7.30 -11.89 22.96
N ASP A 75 -7.18 -10.81 22.19
CA ASP A 75 -5.92 -10.09 22.02
C ASP A 75 -5.51 -9.37 23.31
N SER A 76 -6.45 -8.78 24.04
CA SER A 76 -6.16 -8.16 25.36
C SER A 76 -5.81 -9.21 26.43
N VAL A 77 -6.46 -10.37 26.42
CA VAL A 77 -6.06 -11.50 27.29
C VAL A 77 -4.64 -11.94 26.97
N TRP A 78 -4.29 -12.05 25.68
CA TRP A 78 -2.94 -12.39 25.26
C TRP A 78 -1.93 -11.32 25.67
N ALA A 79 -2.22 -10.03 25.46
CA ALA A 79 -1.32 -8.94 25.78
C ALA A 79 -0.98 -8.87 27.28
N ARG A 80 -1.98 -9.08 28.16
CA ARG A 80 -1.76 -9.19 29.62
C ARG A 80 -0.77 -10.28 30.01
N ALA A 81 -0.72 -11.36 29.23
CA ALA A 81 0.16 -12.49 29.50
C ALA A 81 1.56 -12.35 28.86
N HIS A 82 1.74 -11.41 27.93
CA HIS A 82 2.98 -11.22 27.17
C HIS A 82 3.43 -9.75 27.07
N PRO A 83 3.60 -8.99 28.19
CA PRO A 83 4.06 -7.61 28.12
C PRO A 83 5.42 -7.48 27.40
N GLY A 84 5.54 -6.48 26.52
CA GLY A 84 6.75 -6.24 25.74
C GLY A 84 6.96 -7.16 24.52
N GLU A 85 6.01 -8.08 24.25
CA GLU A 85 6.05 -8.95 23.07
C GLU A 85 5.17 -8.42 21.92
N TRP A 86 5.55 -8.75 20.69
CA TRP A 86 4.77 -8.40 19.49
C TRP A 86 3.76 -9.49 19.15
N ARG A 87 2.51 -9.07 18.92
CA ARG A 87 1.46 -9.89 18.31
C ARG A 87 1.38 -9.62 16.82
N TYR A 88 1.67 -10.62 16.00
CA TYR A 88 1.68 -10.47 14.55
C TYR A 88 0.36 -10.86 13.92
N TYR A 89 -0.01 -10.18 12.84
CA TYR A 89 -1.19 -10.46 12.04
C TYR A 89 -0.76 -10.96 10.67
N VAL A 90 -1.32 -12.09 10.24
CA VAL A 90 -0.97 -12.77 8.98
C VAL A 90 -2.18 -12.75 8.04
N ASP A 91 -1.91 -12.73 6.74
CA ASP A 91 -2.92 -12.81 5.68
C ASP A 91 -3.76 -14.08 5.87
N PRO A 92 -5.11 -14.01 5.86
CA PRO A 92 -5.95 -15.16 6.19
C PRO A 92 -5.99 -16.18 5.04
N GLY A 93 -5.43 -15.84 3.89
CA GLY A 93 -5.21 -16.74 2.77
C GLY A 93 -3.89 -17.49 2.86
N ALA A 94 -3.00 -17.16 3.81
CA ALA A 94 -1.71 -17.82 3.97
C ALA A 94 -1.88 -19.26 4.48
N ASP A 95 -0.88 -20.08 4.17
CA ASP A 95 -0.76 -21.41 4.77
C ASP A 95 -0.08 -21.28 6.13
N ASP A 96 -0.81 -21.65 7.18
CA ASP A 96 -0.32 -21.61 8.56
C ASP A 96 0.99 -22.42 8.72
N SER A 97 1.19 -23.50 7.96
CA SER A 97 2.41 -24.30 8.07
C SER A 97 3.65 -23.67 7.40
N ALA A 98 3.45 -22.63 6.57
CA ALA A 98 4.48 -22.06 5.71
C ALA A 98 4.32 -20.54 5.53
N VAL A 99 4.00 -19.82 6.61
CA VAL A 99 3.92 -18.35 6.61
C VAL A 99 5.25 -17.76 6.14
N GLN A 100 5.22 -16.84 5.19
CA GLN A 100 6.41 -16.08 4.77
C GLN A 100 6.34 -14.64 5.29
N ASN A 101 7.47 -13.94 5.30
CA ASN A 101 7.49 -12.52 5.66
C ASN A 101 6.50 -11.69 4.82
N SER A 102 6.39 -11.99 3.52
CA SER A 102 5.44 -11.34 2.61
C SER A 102 3.97 -11.57 2.97
N ASN A 103 3.65 -12.53 3.84
CA ASN A 103 2.28 -12.81 4.28
C ASN A 103 1.91 -12.09 5.59
N ILE A 104 2.87 -11.48 6.28
CA ILE A 104 2.63 -10.78 7.53
C ILE A 104 2.16 -9.36 7.22
N LEU A 105 1.00 -8.97 7.73
CA LEU A 105 0.44 -7.62 7.59
C LEU A 105 1.23 -6.62 8.42
N GLY A 106 1.56 -7.02 9.64
CA GLY A 106 2.15 -6.16 10.66
C GLY A 106 2.00 -6.76 12.05
N GLY A 107 2.14 -5.94 13.09
CA GLY A 107 2.01 -6.37 14.46
C GLY A 107 1.66 -5.25 15.43
N ARG A 108 1.29 -5.64 16.65
CA ARG A 108 1.06 -4.74 17.78
C ARG A 108 1.93 -5.13 18.95
N LEU A 109 2.57 -4.16 19.61
CA LEU A 109 3.41 -4.40 20.78
C LEU A 109 2.55 -4.36 22.05
N ALA A 110 2.51 -5.46 22.80
CA ALA A 110 1.80 -5.52 24.07
C ALA A 110 2.46 -4.61 25.12
N ASP A 111 1.65 -3.87 25.87
CA ASP A 111 2.11 -3.03 26.97
C ASP A 111 1.92 -3.70 28.35
N ASP A 112 2.41 -3.05 29.41
CA ASP A 112 2.34 -3.55 30.78
C ASP A 112 0.93 -3.52 31.38
N GLU A 113 -0.02 -2.82 30.74
CA GLU A 113 -1.42 -2.71 31.18
C GLU A 113 -2.33 -3.76 30.51
N GLY A 114 -1.77 -4.57 29.60
CA GLY A 114 -2.52 -5.56 28.83
C GLY A 114 -3.23 -5.01 27.60
N GLY A 115 -2.84 -3.82 27.17
CA GLY A 115 -3.20 -3.19 25.92
C GLY A 115 -2.09 -3.32 24.86
N PHE A 116 -2.06 -2.36 23.94
CA PHE A 116 -1.05 -2.28 22.89
C PHE A 116 -0.52 -0.85 22.78
N SER A 117 0.81 -0.69 22.86
CA SER A 117 1.48 0.62 22.86
C SER A 117 1.97 1.06 21.48
N GLU A 118 2.33 0.10 20.61
CA GLU A 118 2.86 0.38 19.27
C GLU A 118 2.18 -0.47 18.20
N VAL A 119 2.14 0.07 16.98
CA VAL A 119 1.71 -0.62 15.76
C VAL A 119 2.87 -0.62 14.77
N TRP A 120 3.13 -1.76 14.16
CA TRP A 120 4.07 -1.93 13.06
C TRP A 120 3.31 -2.46 11.84
N LEU A 121 3.57 -1.88 10.66
CA LEU A 121 3.07 -2.37 9.39
C LEU A 121 4.24 -2.91 8.57
N ASN A 122 4.07 -4.07 7.98
CA ASN A 122 5.12 -4.71 7.22
C ASN A 122 5.19 -4.15 5.78
N PRO A 123 6.26 -3.44 5.39
CA PRO A 123 6.38 -2.88 4.04
C PRO A 123 6.53 -3.96 2.95
N ALA A 124 6.90 -5.19 3.33
CA ALA A 124 7.00 -6.32 2.42
C ALA A 124 5.66 -7.04 2.20
N PHE A 125 4.61 -6.70 2.97
CA PHE A 125 3.33 -7.37 2.94
C PHE A 125 2.69 -7.36 1.54
N THR A 126 2.47 -8.54 0.97
CA THR A 126 1.83 -8.72 -0.33
C THR A 126 0.60 -9.59 -0.14
N PRO A 127 -0.61 -9.06 -0.31
CA PRO A 127 -1.82 -9.81 -0.02
C PRO A 127 -1.97 -10.96 -1.03
N LEU A 128 -2.39 -12.12 -0.54
CA LEU A 128 -2.58 -13.29 -1.37
C LEU A 128 -3.84 -13.16 -2.25
N PRO A 129 -3.86 -13.74 -3.46
CA PRO A 129 -5.02 -13.64 -4.37
C PRO A 129 -6.34 -14.05 -3.71
N LYS A 130 -6.31 -15.09 -2.87
CA LYS A 130 -7.47 -15.61 -2.14
C LYS A 130 -8.10 -14.56 -1.20
N SER A 131 -7.27 -13.69 -0.64
CA SER A 131 -7.66 -12.66 0.34
C SER A 131 -8.15 -11.40 -0.34
N LEU A 132 -7.64 -11.10 -1.53
CA LEU A 132 -8.08 -9.98 -2.33
C LEU A 132 -9.51 -10.14 -2.89
N ARG A 133 -10.04 -11.38 -2.98
CA ARG A 133 -11.35 -11.70 -3.60
C ARG A 133 -11.55 -11.09 -5.00
N ARG A 134 -10.46 -10.78 -5.69
CA ARG A 134 -10.42 -10.13 -7.01
C ARG A 134 -9.22 -10.65 -7.79
N ASP A 135 -9.15 -10.25 -9.05
CA ASP A 135 -7.99 -10.51 -9.89
C ASP A 135 -6.72 -9.94 -9.25
N TYR A 136 -5.65 -10.73 -9.31
CA TYR A 136 -4.36 -10.33 -8.79
C TYR A 136 -3.82 -9.07 -9.48
N PHE A 137 -2.83 -8.43 -8.85
CA PHE A 137 -2.18 -7.24 -9.39
C PHE A 137 -1.41 -7.58 -10.68
N GLU A 138 -1.64 -6.79 -11.73
CA GLU A 138 -0.94 -6.95 -13.02
C GLU A 138 0.34 -6.11 -13.08
N THR A 139 0.38 -5.00 -12.36
CA THR A 139 1.54 -4.09 -12.37
C THR A 139 1.99 -3.76 -10.94
N PRO A 140 3.28 -3.43 -10.74
CA PRO A 140 3.77 -2.96 -9.44
C PRO A 140 3.01 -1.74 -8.91
N LEU A 141 2.53 -0.88 -9.82
CA LEU A 141 1.71 0.28 -9.46
C LEU A 141 0.39 -0.14 -8.80
N GLU A 142 -0.27 -1.20 -9.26
CA GLU A 142 -1.51 -1.67 -8.64
C GLU A 142 -1.32 -2.15 -7.20
N LEU A 143 -0.21 -2.86 -6.93
CA LEU A 143 0.13 -3.29 -5.57
C LEU A 143 0.41 -2.08 -4.66
N VAL A 144 1.23 -1.14 -5.13
CA VAL A 144 1.56 0.07 -4.36
C VAL A 144 0.33 0.92 -4.11
N LEU A 145 -0.51 1.11 -5.14
CA LEU A 145 -1.75 1.85 -5.01
C LEU A 145 -2.69 1.17 -4.02
N TRP A 146 -2.85 -0.15 -4.10
CA TRP A 146 -3.65 -0.88 -3.12
C TRP A 146 -3.10 -0.72 -1.69
N ARG A 147 -1.78 -0.85 -1.48
CA ARG A 147 -1.16 -0.63 -0.17
C ARG A 147 -1.45 0.78 0.34
N PHE A 148 -1.31 1.79 -0.52
CA PHE A 148 -1.59 3.18 -0.18
C PHE A 148 -3.05 3.40 0.23
N VAL A 149 -4.01 2.92 -0.56
CA VAL A 149 -5.45 3.04 -0.25
C VAL A 149 -5.83 2.23 1.00
N SER A 150 -5.17 1.10 1.21
CA SER A 150 -5.43 0.21 2.36
C SER A 150 -4.63 0.60 3.60
N GLY A 151 -3.90 1.73 3.60
CA GLY A 151 -3.14 2.21 4.76
C GLY A 151 -1.81 1.48 5.04
N PHE A 152 -1.39 0.55 4.19
CA PHE A 152 -0.09 -0.16 4.28
C PHE A 152 1.05 0.56 3.55
N GLY A 153 0.75 1.61 2.78
CA GLY A 153 1.73 2.34 1.97
C GLY A 153 1.84 3.81 2.36
N THR A 154 3.01 4.40 2.13
CA THR A 154 3.24 5.83 2.33
C THR A 154 2.96 6.61 1.04
N VAL A 155 2.71 7.92 1.18
CA VAL A 155 2.61 8.86 0.06
C VAL A 155 3.86 8.76 -0.83
N ARG A 156 5.05 8.73 -0.22
CA ARG A 156 6.32 8.64 -0.95
C ARG A 156 6.41 7.37 -1.80
N SER A 157 6.06 6.21 -1.24
CA SER A 157 6.08 4.95 -1.98
C SER A 157 5.13 5.01 -3.17
N PHE A 158 3.93 5.57 -2.96
CA PHE A 158 2.96 5.78 -4.03
C PHE A 158 3.47 6.70 -5.13
N ILE A 159 3.91 7.92 -4.79
CA ILE A 159 4.44 8.89 -5.76
C ILE A 159 5.64 8.33 -6.53
N THR A 160 6.53 7.61 -5.85
CA THR A 160 7.70 6.99 -6.50
C THR A 160 7.27 5.93 -7.51
N ALA A 161 6.35 5.04 -7.14
CA ALA A 161 5.85 4.01 -8.04
C ALA A 161 5.02 4.59 -9.19
N PHE A 162 4.17 5.57 -8.91
CA PHE A 162 3.36 6.25 -9.91
C PHE A 162 4.24 7.01 -10.90
N GLY A 163 5.19 7.80 -10.41
CA GLY A 163 6.05 8.60 -11.28
C GLY A 163 7.01 7.81 -12.16
N ASN A 164 7.41 6.61 -11.72
CA ASN A 164 8.20 5.68 -12.52
C ASN A 164 7.34 4.72 -13.37
N GLY A 165 6.04 4.68 -13.10
CA GLY A 165 5.10 3.79 -13.76
C GLY A 165 4.44 4.42 -14.97
N GLU A 166 3.78 3.57 -15.74
CA GLU A 166 2.90 3.97 -16.84
C GLU A 166 1.44 3.69 -16.46
N VAL A 167 0.56 4.56 -16.95
CA VAL A 167 -0.89 4.34 -16.94
C VAL A 167 -1.42 4.53 -18.35
N ILE A 168 -2.58 3.95 -18.62
CA ILE A 168 -3.24 4.03 -19.92
C ILE A 168 -4.39 5.02 -19.80
N MET A 169 -4.49 5.96 -20.73
CA MET A 169 -5.71 6.74 -20.95
C MET A 169 -6.36 6.35 -22.27
N VAL A 170 -7.66 6.64 -22.39
CA VAL A 170 -8.42 6.45 -23.63
C VAL A 170 -8.66 7.81 -24.27
N LEU A 171 -8.11 7.99 -25.47
CA LEU A 171 -8.30 9.18 -26.30
C LEU A 171 -9.76 9.28 -26.76
N ARG A 172 -10.18 10.50 -27.08
CA ARG A 172 -11.51 10.73 -27.65
C ARG A 172 -11.54 10.28 -29.11
N GLU A 173 -12.67 9.76 -29.57
CA GLU A 173 -12.84 9.33 -30.96
C GLU A 173 -12.66 10.48 -31.96
N ASP A 174 -13.02 11.70 -31.55
CA ASP A 174 -12.88 12.92 -32.36
C ASP A 174 -11.48 13.56 -32.28
N ASP A 175 -10.61 13.06 -31.41
CA ASP A 175 -9.21 13.44 -31.31
C ASP A 175 -8.29 12.21 -31.11
N PRO A 176 -8.17 11.34 -32.12
CA PRO A 176 -7.38 10.12 -32.03
C PRO A 176 -5.86 10.38 -31.98
N LEU A 177 -5.43 11.63 -32.20
CA LEU A 177 -4.03 12.04 -32.07
C LEU A 177 -3.70 12.54 -30.65
N GLY A 178 -4.71 12.74 -29.79
CA GLY A 178 -4.52 13.18 -28.41
C GLY A 178 -3.90 14.56 -28.30
N ARG A 179 -4.38 15.51 -29.10
CA ARG A 179 -4.02 16.93 -29.03
C ARG A 179 -4.58 17.58 -27.76
N GLU A 180 -5.72 17.11 -27.28
CA GLU A 180 -6.35 17.50 -26.03
C GLU A 180 -6.36 16.34 -25.03
N TRP A 181 -6.28 16.67 -23.75
CA TRP A 181 -6.47 15.70 -22.67
C TRP A 181 -7.94 15.24 -22.60
N PRO A 182 -8.22 13.93 -22.51
CA PRO A 182 -9.59 13.38 -22.50
C PRO A 182 -10.27 13.56 -21.13
N LEU A 183 -10.46 14.82 -20.72
CA LEU A 183 -11.04 15.17 -19.42
C LEU A 183 -12.57 15.06 -19.44
N ARG A 184 -13.14 14.35 -18.46
CA ARG A 184 -14.59 14.28 -18.26
C ARG A 184 -15.03 15.34 -17.24
N ARG A 185 -16.09 16.08 -17.54
CA ARG A 185 -16.70 17.03 -16.60
C ARG A 185 -17.73 16.31 -15.72
N PHE A 186 -17.70 16.58 -14.43
CA PHE A 186 -18.74 16.19 -13.48
C PHE A 186 -19.69 17.36 -13.21
N SER A 187 -20.84 17.06 -12.57
CA SER A 187 -21.89 18.04 -12.27
C SER A 187 -21.46 19.11 -11.27
N ASP A 188 -20.45 18.83 -10.45
CA ASP A 188 -19.85 19.78 -9.51
C ASP A 188 -18.82 20.74 -10.16
N GLY A 189 -18.62 20.63 -11.48
CA GLY A 189 -17.67 21.43 -12.24
C GLY A 189 -16.24 20.91 -12.22
N SER A 190 -15.95 19.84 -11.45
CA SER A 190 -14.65 19.17 -11.50
C SER A 190 -14.44 18.49 -12.86
N ARG A 191 -13.18 18.37 -13.25
CA ARG A 191 -12.74 17.66 -14.44
C ARG A 191 -11.90 16.49 -14.02
N VAL A 192 -12.04 15.35 -14.67
CA VAL A 192 -11.33 14.13 -14.29
C VAL A 192 -10.62 13.55 -15.49
N LEU A 193 -9.33 13.28 -15.35
CA LEU A 193 -8.61 12.36 -16.22
C LEU A 193 -8.80 10.93 -15.69
N ARG A 194 -9.40 10.05 -16.48
CA ARG A 194 -9.50 8.63 -16.14
C ARG A 194 -8.29 7.89 -16.70
N VAL A 195 -7.59 7.17 -15.83
CA VAL A 195 -6.40 6.37 -16.17
C VAL A 195 -6.56 4.94 -15.68
N PHE A 196 -5.98 4.00 -16.40
CA PHE A 196 -6.02 2.56 -16.13
C PHE A 196 -4.61 2.07 -15.82
N THR A 197 -4.44 1.33 -14.74
CA THR A 197 -3.12 0.85 -14.29
C THR A 197 -2.59 -0.34 -15.10
N ALA A 198 -3.44 -1.00 -15.89
CA ALA A 198 -3.08 -2.09 -16.78
C ALA A 198 -4.08 -2.26 -17.93
N SER A 199 -3.66 -2.89 -19.02
CA SER A 199 -4.51 -3.13 -20.20
C SER A 199 -5.76 -3.96 -19.88
N LYS A 200 -5.68 -4.91 -18.94
CA LYS A 200 -6.84 -5.72 -18.52
C LYS A 200 -7.91 -4.90 -17.78
N ARG A 201 -7.56 -3.72 -17.27
CA ARG A 201 -8.50 -2.83 -16.57
C ARG A 201 -9.34 -1.99 -17.53
N LEU A 202 -8.98 -1.95 -18.81
CA LEU A 202 -9.77 -1.26 -19.84
C LEU A 202 -11.12 -1.96 -20.06
N PRO A 203 -12.20 -1.20 -20.35
CA PRO A 203 -13.43 -1.78 -20.86
C PRO A 203 -13.18 -2.63 -22.12
N ALA A 204 -13.90 -3.73 -22.25
CA ALA A 204 -13.66 -4.74 -23.29
C ALA A 204 -13.89 -4.20 -24.71
N ASP A 205 -14.71 -3.17 -24.86
CA ASP A 205 -15.12 -2.52 -26.10
C ASP A 205 -14.22 -1.33 -26.51
N ILE A 206 -13.20 -0.98 -25.71
CA ILE A 206 -12.29 0.11 -26.07
C ILE A 206 -11.49 -0.21 -27.32
N ASN A 207 -11.65 0.64 -28.34
CA ASN A 207 -10.84 0.63 -29.55
C ASN A 207 -9.33 0.68 -29.22
N PRO A 208 -8.53 -0.32 -29.61
CA PRO A 208 -7.09 -0.36 -29.35
C PRO A 208 -6.33 0.88 -29.84
N TRP A 209 -6.76 1.51 -30.93
CA TRP A 209 -6.12 2.69 -31.51
C TRP A 209 -6.28 3.96 -30.68
N LEU A 210 -7.22 3.98 -29.74
CA LEU A 210 -7.45 5.12 -28.83
C LEU A 210 -6.72 4.96 -27.50
N ARG A 211 -5.99 3.86 -27.28
CA ARG A 211 -5.26 3.63 -26.04
C ARG A 211 -3.92 4.36 -26.14
N ARG A 212 -3.64 5.23 -25.16
CA ARG A 212 -2.34 5.91 -25.04
C ARG A 212 -1.75 5.65 -23.66
N SER A 213 -0.57 5.06 -23.63
CA SER A 213 0.25 5.00 -22.43
C SER A 213 0.87 6.37 -22.16
N ILE A 214 0.85 6.79 -20.90
CA ILE A 214 1.48 8.01 -20.40
C ILE A 214 2.21 7.67 -19.10
N SER A 215 3.30 8.37 -18.82
CA SER A 215 4.00 8.20 -17.55
C SER A 215 3.26 8.92 -16.42
N GLY A 216 3.40 8.46 -15.17
CA GLY A 216 2.85 9.20 -14.03
C GLY A 216 3.47 10.60 -13.87
N ARG A 217 4.71 10.79 -14.33
CA ARG A 217 5.34 12.11 -14.41
C ARG A 217 4.64 13.04 -15.41
N GLU A 218 4.28 12.53 -16.58
CA GLU A 218 3.53 13.31 -17.59
C GLU A 218 2.18 13.76 -17.02
N VAL A 219 1.49 12.88 -16.28
CA VAL A 219 0.25 13.24 -15.56
C VAL A 219 0.54 14.33 -14.53
N GLN A 220 1.58 14.20 -13.71
CA GLN A 220 1.90 15.21 -12.71
C GLN A 220 2.20 16.58 -13.34
N GLU A 221 3.02 16.63 -14.39
CA GLU A 221 3.46 17.88 -15.01
C GLU A 221 2.32 18.59 -15.76
N GLN A 222 1.46 17.83 -16.45
CA GLN A 222 0.47 18.40 -17.38
C GLN A 222 -0.97 18.39 -16.86
N ILE A 223 -1.31 17.52 -15.91
CA ILE A 223 -2.68 17.35 -15.40
C ILE A 223 -2.82 17.88 -13.98
N CYS A 224 -1.93 17.47 -13.07
CA CYS A 224 -2.01 17.86 -11.67
C CYS A 224 -1.80 19.38 -11.45
N THR A 225 -1.21 20.07 -12.42
CA THR A 225 -1.03 21.53 -12.43
C THR A 225 -2.27 22.30 -12.90
N LEU A 226 -3.28 21.63 -13.46
CA LEU A 226 -4.49 22.26 -13.96
C LEU A 226 -5.52 22.48 -12.83
N PRO A 227 -6.05 23.70 -12.65
CA PRO A 227 -7.06 23.97 -11.63
C PRO A 227 -8.33 23.13 -11.81
N GLY A 228 -8.79 22.52 -10.71
CA GLY A 228 -10.02 21.72 -10.67
C GLY A 228 -9.98 20.46 -11.52
N VAL A 229 -8.78 19.90 -11.75
CA VAL A 229 -8.62 18.60 -12.42
C VAL A 229 -8.17 17.55 -11.41
N ASP A 230 -8.87 16.42 -11.39
CA ASP A 230 -8.56 15.25 -10.59
C ASP A 230 -8.16 14.06 -11.47
N VAL A 231 -7.54 13.05 -10.88
CA VAL A 231 -7.14 11.82 -11.56
C VAL A 231 -7.92 10.65 -10.96
N LEU A 232 -8.69 9.96 -11.81
CA LEU A 232 -9.40 8.72 -11.46
C LEU A 232 -8.57 7.52 -11.91
N PHE A 233 -8.03 6.79 -10.94
CA PHE A 233 -7.29 5.55 -11.17
C PHE A 233 -8.24 4.36 -11.16
N GLU A 234 -8.26 3.60 -12.24
CA GLU A 234 -8.93 2.31 -12.36
C GLU A 234 -7.88 1.20 -12.21
N PHE A 235 -7.91 0.50 -11.09
CA PHE A 235 -6.90 -0.51 -10.73
C PHE A 235 -7.49 -1.87 -10.35
N GLY A 236 -8.78 -2.06 -10.64
CA GLY A 236 -9.48 -3.33 -10.56
C GLY A 236 -10.46 -3.50 -11.72
N ASN A 237 -11.36 -4.48 -11.63
CA ASN A 237 -12.31 -4.79 -12.70
C ASN A 237 -13.52 -3.83 -12.70
N GLY A 238 -13.25 -2.51 -12.75
CA GLY A 238 -14.25 -1.43 -12.75
C GLY A 238 -14.96 -1.19 -11.40
N ARG A 239 -14.54 -1.88 -10.33
CA ARG A 239 -15.07 -1.72 -8.97
C ARG A 239 -14.10 -1.00 -8.03
N ASP A 240 -12.80 -1.10 -8.32
CA ASP A 240 -11.76 -0.50 -7.52
C ASP A 240 -11.26 0.73 -8.25
N MET A 241 -11.75 1.87 -7.78
CA MET A 241 -11.40 3.17 -8.31
C MET A 241 -11.09 4.14 -7.17
N ILE A 242 -10.10 4.99 -7.39
CA ILE A 242 -9.78 6.08 -6.47
C ILE A 242 -9.62 7.37 -7.27
N ILE A 243 -10.27 8.42 -6.77
CA ILE A 243 -10.10 9.78 -7.26
C ILE A 243 -9.06 10.44 -6.35
N MET A 244 -8.00 10.95 -6.94
CA MET A 244 -7.01 11.77 -6.25
C MET A 244 -7.04 13.17 -6.85
N ARG A 245 -7.05 14.19 -5.99
CA ARG A 245 -7.09 15.56 -6.47
C ARG A 245 -5.76 15.91 -7.12
N GLY A 246 -5.80 16.61 -8.25
CA GLY A 246 -4.58 16.99 -8.96
C GLY A 246 -3.63 17.80 -8.09
N TRP A 247 -4.16 18.76 -7.32
CA TRP A 247 -3.34 19.57 -6.42
C TRP A 247 -2.75 18.78 -5.25
N GLU A 248 -3.46 17.80 -4.68
CA GLU A 248 -2.92 16.91 -3.63
C GLU A 248 -1.77 16.06 -4.18
N LEU A 249 -1.95 15.51 -5.38
CA LEU A 249 -0.89 14.76 -6.08
C LEU A 249 0.35 15.62 -6.33
N ALA A 250 0.17 16.88 -6.72
CA ALA A 250 1.28 17.81 -6.92
C ALA A 250 2.03 18.10 -5.61
N GLU A 251 1.31 18.38 -4.52
CA GLU A 251 1.90 18.62 -3.19
C GLU A 251 2.68 17.39 -2.69
N TRP A 252 2.11 16.20 -2.85
CA TRP A 252 2.77 14.94 -2.49
C TRP A 252 4.04 14.70 -3.29
N TRP A 253 4.06 15.13 -4.55
CA TRP A 253 5.23 15.03 -5.39
C TRP A 253 6.36 15.93 -4.91
N ASP A 254 6.06 17.19 -4.61
CA ASP A 254 7.03 18.15 -4.07
C ASP A 254 7.62 17.66 -2.74
N LEU A 255 6.78 17.08 -1.87
CA LEU A 255 7.20 16.47 -0.61
C LEU A 255 8.18 15.32 -0.85
N ALA A 256 7.81 14.37 -1.73
CA ALA A 256 8.66 13.22 -2.04
C ALA A 256 10.00 13.62 -2.67
N GLU A 257 10.04 14.67 -3.50
CA GLU A 257 11.28 15.20 -4.05
C GLU A 257 12.14 15.91 -2.99
N ALA A 258 11.52 16.67 -2.09
CA ALA A 258 12.23 17.33 -1.00
C ALA A 258 12.92 16.32 -0.07
N GLU A 259 12.25 15.21 0.26
CA GLU A 259 12.82 14.12 1.05
C GLU A 259 13.99 13.44 0.33
N ARG A 260 13.83 13.11 -0.96
CA ARG A 260 14.90 12.51 -1.76
C ARG A 260 16.16 13.38 -1.78
N ARG A 261 16.00 14.71 -1.87
CA ARG A 261 17.13 15.67 -1.83
C ARG A 261 17.80 15.73 -0.46
N ARG A 262 17.10 15.42 0.64
CA ARG A 262 17.67 15.35 1.99
C ARG A 262 18.52 14.11 2.19
N GLU A 263 18.13 12.98 1.60
CA GLU A 263 18.86 11.71 1.73
C GLU A 263 20.16 11.66 0.93
N THR A 264 20.26 12.44 -0.14
CA THR A 264 21.47 12.50 -0.99
C THR A 264 22.55 13.44 -0.44
N LYS A 265 22.32 14.11 0.70
CA LYS A 265 23.26 15.03 1.35
C LYS A 265 23.90 14.39 2.56
#